data_AF-A0A956Y1V7-F1
#
_entry.id   AF-A0A956Y1V7-F1
#
_cell.length_a   1.000
_cell.length_b   1.000
_cell.length_c   1.000
_cell.angle_alpha   90.00
_cell.angle_beta   90.00
_cell.angle_gamma   90.00
#
_symmetry.space_group_name_H-M   'P 1'
#
loop_
_entity.id
_entity.type
_entity.pdbx_description
1 polymer ?
#
loop_
_entity_poly.entity_id
_entity_poly.type
_entity_poly.pdbx_seq_one_letter_code
_entity_poly.pdbx_strand_id
1 'polypeptide(L)'
;MIIHLRGIKALQQLRMEHQESAGLDFPSTCLTEMLFLYDVCKSLELSVFQAKEVLGAPAWKMVMDHINGPVGSPTQRGRALVNAL
;
A
#
# COMPACT_ATOMS: atom_id res chain seq x y z
N MET A 1 17.09 15.13 1.75
CA MET A 1 16.53 15.69 0.49
C MET A 1 15.15 16.29 0.81
N ILE A 2 14.85 17.55 0.46
CA ILE A 2 13.53 18.15 0.76
C ILE A 2 12.54 17.66 -0.31
N ILE A 3 11.72 16.66 -0.01
CA ILE A 3 10.56 16.39 -0.87
C ILE A 3 9.59 17.55 -0.72
N HIS A 4 9.39 18.26 -1.82
CA HIS A 4 8.44 19.35 -1.89
C HIS A 4 7.01 18.80 -1.64
N LEU A 5 6.14 19.57 -0.96
CA LEU A 5 4.73 19.24 -0.71
C LEU A 5 3.96 18.76 -1.97
N ARG A 6 4.41 19.18 -3.16
CA ARG A 6 3.88 18.74 -4.46
C ARG A 6 4.11 17.24 -4.72
N GLY A 7 5.28 16.71 -4.35
CA GLY A 7 5.61 15.30 -4.50
C GLY A 7 4.72 14.41 -3.63
N ILE A 8 4.51 14.79 -2.36
CA ILE A 8 3.60 14.07 -1.46
C ILE A 8 2.17 14.06 -2.01
N LYS A 9 1.67 15.20 -2.51
CA LYS A 9 0.35 15.29 -3.14
C LYS A 9 0.23 14.42 -4.40
N ALA A 10 1.26 14.35 -5.23
CA ALA A 10 1.25 13.48 -6.41
C ALA A 10 1.17 12.00 -6.03
N LEU A 11 1.91 11.57 -5.01
CA LEU A 11 1.84 10.20 -4.50
C LEU A 11 0.47 9.88 -3.89
N GLN A 12 -0.13 10.84 -3.16
CA GLN A 12 -1.50 10.71 -2.65
C GLN A 12 -2.52 10.58 -3.78
N GLN A 13 -2.36 11.36 -4.85
CA GLN A 13 -3.23 11.29 -6.03
C GLN A 13 -3.16 9.92 -6.70
N LEU A 14 -1.96 9.39 -6.92
CA LEU A 14 -1.78 8.05 -7.47
C LEU A 14 -2.44 6.96 -6.61
N ARG A 15 -2.32 7.06 -5.28
CA ARG A 15 -3.03 6.16 -4.36
C ARG A 15 -4.55 6.26 -4.51
N MET A 16 -5.08 7.47 -4.67
CA MET A 16 -6.53 7.68 -4.86
C MET A 16 -7.01 7.08 -6.18
N GLU A 17 -6.25 7.20 -7.27
CA GLU A 17 -6.60 6.58 -8.57
C GLU A 17 -6.70 5.05 -8.47
N HIS A 18 -5.77 4.41 -7.75
CA HIS A 18 -5.85 2.97 -7.46
C HIS A 18 -7.05 2.62 -6.58
N GLN A 19 -7.33 3.44 -5.56
CA GLN A 19 -8.48 3.24 -4.68
C GLN A 19 -9.81 3.36 -5.44
N GLU A 20 -9.95 4.37 -6.30
CA GLU A 20 -11.12 4.57 -7.15
C GLU A 20 -11.31 3.41 -8.12
N SER A 21 -10.22 2.92 -8.72
CA SER A 21 -10.25 1.78 -9.63
C SER A 21 -10.63 0.46 -8.93
N ALA A 22 -10.20 0.26 -7.69
CA ALA A 22 -10.49 -0.94 -6.90
C ALA A 22 -11.87 -0.90 -6.22
N GLY A 23 -12.43 0.29 -5.98
CA GLY A 23 -13.72 0.45 -5.33
C GLY A 23 -13.74 -0.17 -3.92
N LEU A 24 -14.72 -1.05 -3.68
CA LEU A 24 -14.94 -1.68 -2.37
C LEU A 24 -13.86 -2.69 -1.99
N ASP A 25 -13.08 -3.19 -2.96
CA ASP A 25 -12.04 -4.17 -2.71
C ASP A 25 -10.70 -3.55 -2.29
N PHE A 26 -10.60 -2.21 -2.28
CA PHE A 26 -9.43 -1.51 -1.79
C PHE A 26 -9.20 -1.76 -0.29
N PRO A 27 -7.96 -2.01 0.16
CA PRO A 27 -6.70 -2.06 -0.60
C PRO A 27 -6.29 -3.46 -1.08
N SER A 28 -7.12 -4.49 -0.89
CA SER A 28 -6.75 -5.90 -1.09
C SER A 28 -6.39 -6.24 -2.54
N THR A 29 -7.10 -5.67 -3.51
CA THR A 29 -6.86 -5.90 -4.94
C THR A 29 -5.69 -5.10 -5.50
N CYS A 30 -5.20 -4.09 -4.76
CA CYS A 30 -4.08 -3.23 -5.16
C CYS A 30 -2.87 -3.36 -4.22
N LEU A 31 -2.71 -4.49 -3.54
CA LEU A 31 -1.63 -4.67 -2.57
C LEU A 31 -0.24 -4.45 -3.20
N THR A 32 -0.02 -4.95 -4.41
CA THR A 32 1.26 -4.79 -5.13
C THR A 32 1.58 -3.33 -5.39
N GLU A 33 0.59 -2.55 -5.83
CA GLU A 33 0.70 -1.12 -6.09
C GLU A 33 0.93 -0.35 -4.78
N MET A 34 0.29 -0.75 -3.69
CA MET A 34 0.52 -0.14 -2.37
C MET A 34 1.91 -0.45 -1.82
N LEU A 35 2.44 -1.66 -2.05
CA LEU A 35 3.82 -2.02 -1.70
C LEU A 35 4.81 -1.19 -2.52
N PHE A 36 4.58 -1.05 -3.82
CA PHE A 36 5.40 -0.21 -4.68
C PHE A 36 5.38 1.26 -4.23
N LEU A 37 4.20 1.79 -3.88
CA LEU A 37 4.07 3.15 -3.38
C LEU A 37 4.81 3.35 -2.04
N TYR A 38 4.82 2.33 -1.17
CA TYR A 38 5.61 2.33 0.05
C TYR A 38 7.12 2.36 -0.24
N ASP A 39 7.59 1.57 -1.20
CA ASP A 39 9.00 1.57 -1.61
C ASP A 39 9.42 2.91 -2.22
N VAL A 40 8.54 3.56 -2.98
CA VAL A 40 8.75 4.93 -3.46
C VAL A 40 8.85 5.91 -2.28
N CYS A 41 7.97 5.83 -1.29
CA CYS A 41 8.07 6.66 -0.08
C CYS A 41 9.40 6.45 0.66
N LYS A 42 9.86 5.19 0.75
CA LYS A 42 11.14 4.83 1.38
C LYS A 42 12.34 5.34 0.62
N SER A 43 12.37 5.17 -0.71
CA SER A 43 13.49 5.62 -1.56
C SER A 43 13.63 7.14 -1.56
N LEU A 44 12.53 7.87 -1.33
CA LEU A 44 12.57 9.31 -1.17
C LEU A 44 12.83 9.77 0.28
N GLU A 45 13.12 8.85 1.20
CA GLU A 45 13.40 9.11 2.61
C GLU A 45 12.24 9.77 3.37
N LEU A 46 10.99 9.49 2.99
CA LEU A 46 9.84 9.96 3.77
C LEU A 46 9.82 9.35 5.17
N SER A 47 9.49 10.18 6.16
CA SER A 47 9.23 9.68 7.50
C SER A 47 8.05 8.69 7.50
N VAL A 48 8.00 7.83 8.51
CA VAL A 48 6.90 6.86 8.69
C VAL A 48 5.54 7.56 8.69
N PHE A 49 5.46 8.76 9.30
CA PHE A 49 4.23 9.55 9.33
C PHE A 49 3.81 10.04 7.95
N GLN A 50 4.74 10.55 7.15
CA GLN A 50 4.46 11.00 5.78
C GLN A 50 4.10 9.85 4.85
N ALA A 51 4.80 8.71 4.95
CA ALA A 51 4.46 7.51 4.18
C ALA A 51 3.05 7.01 4.53
N LYS A 52 2.69 6.98 5.82
CA LYS A 52 1.33 6.66 6.26
C LYS A 52 0.28 7.64 5.72
N GLU A 53 0.61 8.92 5.64
CA GLU A 53 -0.26 9.95 5.06
C GLU A 53 -0.46 9.77 3.54
N VAL A 54 0.59 9.36 2.82
CA VAL A 54 0.52 9.05 1.38
C VAL A 54 -0.39 7.85 1.13
N LEU A 55 -0.10 6.72 1.79
CA LEU A 55 -0.86 5.48 1.59
C LEU A 55 -2.30 5.56 2.13
N GLY A 56 -2.52 6.32 3.20
CA GLY A 56 -3.77 6.29 3.96
C GLY A 56 -3.85 5.08 4.90
N ALA A 57 -4.70 5.19 5.93
CA ALA A 57 -4.75 4.21 7.01
C ALA A 57 -5.05 2.76 6.56
N PRO A 58 -6.01 2.49 5.66
CA PRO A 58 -6.32 1.12 5.23
C PRO A 58 -5.15 0.46 4.49
N ALA A 59 -4.56 1.14 3.51
CA ALA A 59 -3.43 0.61 2.74
C ALA A 59 -2.17 0.50 3.59
N TRP A 60 -1.91 1.48 4.45
CA TRP A 60 -0.81 1.42 5.41
C TRP A 60 -0.88 0.16 6.27
N LYS A 61 -2.06 -0.12 6.86
CA LYS A 61 -2.26 -1.31 7.68
C LYS A 61 -1.95 -2.58 6.86
N MET A 62 -2.50 -2.70 5.66
CA MET A 62 -2.30 -3.89 4.84
C MET A 62 -0.84 -4.08 4.42
N VAL A 63 -0.15 -3.00 4.04
CA VAL A 63 1.27 -3.04 3.69
C VAL A 63 2.13 -3.42 4.90
N MET A 64 1.85 -2.86 6.09
CA MET A 64 2.56 -3.24 7.31
C MET A 64 2.28 -4.70 7.71
N ASP A 65 1.04 -5.15 7.59
CA ASP A 65 0.67 -6.54 7.86
C ASP A 65 1.38 -7.49 6.87
N HIS A 66 1.57 -7.08 5.62
CA HIS A 66 2.32 -7.85 4.62
C HIS A 66 3.83 -7.90 4.92
N ILE A 67 4.45 -6.74 5.18
CA ILE A 67 5.91 -6.63 5.43
C ILE A 67 6.31 -7.32 6.73
N ASN A 68 5.52 -7.15 7.79
CA ASN A 68 5.81 -7.73 9.12
C ASN A 68 5.18 -9.12 9.29
N GLY A 69 4.43 -9.59 8.30
CA GLY A 69 3.82 -10.91 8.31
C GLY A 69 4.87 -12.03 8.25
N PRO A 70 4.53 -13.24 8.71
CA PRO A 70 5.44 -14.37 8.59
C PRO A 70 5.75 -14.63 7.12
N VAL A 71 7.04 -14.74 6.80
CA VAL A 71 7.55 -15.02 5.46
C VAL A 71 6.91 -16.31 4.96
N GLY A 72 6.06 -16.22 3.94
CA GLY A 72 5.31 -17.36 3.39
C GLY A 72 3.82 -17.41 3.75
N SER A 73 3.27 -16.41 4.46
CA SER A 73 1.81 -16.37 4.66
C SER A 73 1.10 -16.14 3.33
N PRO A 74 0.16 -17.01 2.92
CA PRO A 74 -0.56 -16.83 1.67
C PRO A 74 -1.34 -15.51 1.79
N THR A 75 -1.03 -14.57 0.90
CA THR A 75 -1.87 -13.40 0.63
C THR A 75 -3.31 -13.88 0.38
N GLN A 76 -4.32 -13.04 0.63
CA GLN A 76 -5.75 -13.40 0.57
C GLN A 76 -6.16 -14.24 -0.66
N ARG A 77 -5.49 -14.09 -1.81
CA ARG A 77 -5.65 -14.93 -3.00
C ARG A 77 -5.33 -16.41 -2.76
N GLY A 78 -4.28 -16.72 -2.01
CA GLY A 78 -3.93 -18.09 -1.62
C GLY A 78 -4.95 -18.70 -0.67
N ARG A 79 -5.55 -17.90 0.23
CA ARG A 79 -6.62 -18.35 1.15
C ARG A 79 -7.90 -18.75 0.43
N ALA A 80 -8.26 -18.07 -0.66
CA ALA A 80 -9.43 -18.43 -1.46
C ALA A 80 -9.27 -19.79 -2.17
N LEU A 81 -8.05 -20.14 -2.59
CA LEU A 81 -7.77 -21.43 -3.24
C LEU A 81 -7.70 -22.60 -2.25
N VAL A 82 -7.15 -22.42 -1.04
CA VAL A 82 -7.11 -23.51 -0.04
C VAL A 82 -8.47 -23.82 0.60
N ASN A 83 -9.41 -22.87 0.60
CA ASN A 83 -10.78 -23.12 1.09
C ASN A 83 -11.72 -23.66 0.00
N ALA A 84 -11.24 -23.80 -1.25
CA ALA A 84 -11.99 -24.32 -2.39
C ALA A 84 -11.58 -25.77 -2.77
N LEU A 85 -10.69 -26.38 -1.98
CA LEU A 85 -10.32 -27.80 -2.01
C LEU A 85 -10.85 -28.49 -0.75
#